data_AF-A0A2V5V8K7-F1
#
_entry.id   AF-A0A2V5V8K7-F1
#
_cell.length_a   1.000
_cell.length_b   1.000
_cell.length_c   1.000
_cell.angle_alpha   90.00
_cell.angle_beta   90.00
_cell.angle_gamma   90.00
#
_symmetry.space_group_name_H-M   'P 1'
#
loop_
_entity.id
_entity.type
_entity.pdbx_description
1 polymer ?
#
loop_
_entity_poly.entity_id
_entity_poly.type
_entity_poly.pdbx_seq_one_letter_code
_entity_poly.pdbx_strand_id
1 'polypeptide(L)'
;MNPFQTARQAKEFLTSKIVEEAQRENIILSEPERKMLYFSETGWTLSDVATASDEFDSAYDYRDYEKKIARLIRNAGKHIRKKSSADYDLLWQAIRRLRTEDHYLNVLIRKAGLRPRGDLLRLWCAGTAVVLVFIALIFLSIKYGIEPGRYLPSRGVVTLYIWATLFIGAILYQFFRLLLGATTVDDWIFGMVKKWNRLRARLRS
;
A
#
# COMPACT_ATOMS: atom_id res chain seq x y z
N MET A 1 23.02 7.32 -3.60
CA MET A 1 23.37 8.28 -2.53
C MET A 1 22.09 8.97 -2.08
N ASN A 2 21.86 9.12 -0.78
CA ASN A 2 20.69 9.83 -0.28
C ASN A 2 20.96 11.35 -0.39
N PRO A 3 20.16 12.13 -1.13
CA PRO A 3 20.37 13.57 -1.27
C PRO A 3 20.11 14.33 0.04
N PHE A 4 19.43 13.69 1.01
CA PHE A 4 19.17 14.27 2.33
C PHE A 4 20.24 13.81 3.32
N GLN A 5 21.09 14.75 3.74
CA GLN A 5 22.14 14.45 4.72
C GLN A 5 21.57 14.33 6.14
N THR A 6 20.54 15.12 6.46
CA THR A 6 19.91 15.16 7.78
C THR A 6 18.41 14.83 7.70
N ALA A 7 17.84 14.33 8.80
CA ALA A 7 16.40 14.13 8.91
C ALA A 7 15.63 15.46 8.82
N ARG A 8 16.23 16.57 9.29
CA ARG A 8 15.70 17.92 9.12
C ARG A 8 15.45 18.27 7.64
N GLN A 9 16.45 18.09 6.77
CA GLN A 9 16.30 18.38 5.34
C GLN A 9 15.20 17.52 4.71
N ALA A 10 15.14 16.23 5.07
CA ALA A 10 14.09 15.33 4.59
C ALA A 10 12.70 15.77 5.07
N LYS A 11 12.57 16.20 6.33
CA LYS A 11 11.34 16.69 6.93
C LYS A 11 10.87 17.98 6.26
N GLU A 12 11.74 18.97 6.11
CA GLU A 12 11.44 20.23 5.43
C GLU A 12 10.96 19.99 3.99
N PHE A 13 11.63 19.08 3.27
CA PHE A 13 11.22 18.68 1.92
C PHE A 13 9.83 18.00 1.91
N LEU A 14 9.55 17.09 2.85
CA LEU A 14 8.25 16.42 2.89
C LEU A 14 7.13 17.39 3.26
N THR A 15 7.37 18.27 4.23
CA THR A 15 6.43 19.32 4.62
C THR A 15 6.15 20.25 3.44
N SER A 16 7.16 20.67 2.68
CA SER A 16 6.94 21.52 1.50
C SER A 16 6.05 20.84 0.46
N LYS A 17 6.21 19.53 0.23
CA LYS A 17 5.32 18.76 -0.67
C LYS A 17 3.89 18.64 -0.16
N ILE A 18 3.69 18.56 1.15
CA ILE A 18 2.34 18.56 1.74
C ILE A 18 1.68 19.93 1.59
N VAL A 19 2.43 21.02 1.84
CA VAL A 19 1.93 22.40 1.69
C VAL A 19 1.62 22.73 0.23
N GLU A 20 2.51 22.35 -0.70
CA GLU A 20 2.27 22.48 -2.14
C GLU A 20 0.98 21.77 -2.57
N GLU A 21 0.72 20.57 -2.02
CA GLU A 21 -0.50 19.82 -2.33
C GLU A 21 -1.74 20.44 -1.68
N ALA A 22 -1.63 20.93 -0.45
CA ALA A 22 -2.72 21.65 0.20
C ALA A 22 -3.14 22.88 -0.61
N GLN A 23 -2.17 23.64 -1.14
CA GLN A 23 -2.42 24.75 -2.04
C GLN A 23 -3.09 24.30 -3.35
N ARG A 24 -2.65 23.19 -3.95
CA ARG A 24 -3.28 22.61 -5.16
C ARG A 24 -4.74 22.21 -4.92
N GLU A 25 -5.04 21.65 -3.75
CA GLU A 25 -6.39 21.24 -3.37
C GLU A 25 -7.26 22.39 -2.80
N ASN A 26 -6.73 23.62 -2.72
CA ASN A 26 -7.37 24.77 -2.05
C ASN A 26 -7.75 24.47 -0.59
N ILE A 27 -6.93 23.69 0.11
CA ILE A 27 -7.10 23.36 1.52
C ILE A 27 -6.21 24.31 2.33
N ILE A 28 -6.82 25.09 3.20
CA ILE A 28 -6.11 25.95 4.13
C ILE A 28 -5.63 25.09 5.31
N LEU A 29 -4.32 25.11 5.56
CA LEU A 29 -3.74 24.54 6.78
C LEU A 29 -3.53 25.67 7.78
N SER A 30 -4.08 25.52 8.98
CA SER A 30 -3.85 26.49 10.06
C SER A 30 -2.39 26.44 10.53
N GLU A 31 -1.95 27.49 11.25
CA GLU A 31 -0.61 27.53 11.83
C GLU A 31 -0.33 26.32 12.75
N PRO A 32 -1.20 25.95 13.71
CA PRO A 32 -1.01 24.75 14.53
C PRO A 32 -0.86 23.48 13.70
N GLU A 33 -1.72 23.30 12.68
CA GLU A 33 -1.66 22.13 11.79
C GLU A 33 -0.35 22.05 11.01
N ARG A 34 0.15 23.18 10.52
CA ARG A 34 1.46 23.24 9.85
C ARG A 34 2.61 22.93 10.81
N LYS A 35 2.57 23.46 12.03
CA LYS A 35 3.59 23.19 13.06
C LYS A 35 3.57 21.73 13.51
N MET A 36 2.40 21.09 13.56
CA MET A 36 2.27 19.65 13.86
C MET A 36 3.00 18.74 12.85
N LEU A 37 3.22 19.18 11.61
CA LEU A 37 4.05 18.44 10.63
C LEU A 37 5.52 18.34 11.08
N TYR A 38 5.97 19.24 11.95
CA TYR A 38 7.33 19.26 12.48
C TYR A 38 7.50 18.49 13.79
N PHE A 39 6.40 18.06 14.42
CA PHE A 39 6.41 17.36 15.70
C PHE A 39 7.31 16.11 15.69
N SER A 40 8.07 15.97 16.76
CA SER A 40 9.06 14.92 16.95
C SER A 40 9.33 14.75 18.43
N GLU A 41 9.35 13.51 18.92
CA GLU A 41 9.65 13.23 20.33
C GLU A 41 11.16 13.21 20.58
N THR A 42 11.94 12.62 19.67
CA THR A 42 13.38 12.35 19.88
C THR A 42 14.28 13.02 18.84
N GLY A 43 13.75 13.40 17.67
CA GLY A 43 14.47 14.09 16.60
C GLY A 43 14.24 15.61 16.55
N TRP A 44 14.83 16.27 15.55
CA TRP A 44 14.73 17.73 15.39
C TRP A 44 13.28 18.23 15.23
N THR A 45 12.91 19.30 15.92
CA THR A 45 11.59 19.96 15.85
C THR A 45 11.72 21.49 15.96
N LEU A 46 10.62 22.22 15.78
CA LEU A 46 10.60 23.69 15.96
C LEU A 46 10.61 24.03 17.45
N SER A 47 11.16 25.19 17.80
CA SER A 47 11.26 25.65 19.20
C SER A 47 9.91 25.86 19.88
N ASP A 48 8.85 26.10 19.11
CA ASP A 48 7.48 26.40 19.56
C ASP A 48 6.49 25.25 19.32
N VAL A 49 6.97 24.06 18.99
CA VAL A 49 6.11 22.89 18.70
C VAL A 49 5.33 22.42 19.93
N ALA A 50 5.88 22.56 21.14
CA ALA A 50 5.16 22.20 22.36
C ALA A 50 3.88 23.05 22.52
N THR A 51 4.01 24.37 22.38
CA THR A 51 2.87 25.30 22.41
C THR A 51 1.88 25.00 21.29
N ALA A 52 2.38 24.71 20.08
CA ALA A 52 1.51 24.33 18.96
C ALA A 52 0.76 23.02 19.21
N SER A 53 1.37 22.06 19.91
CA SER A 53 0.73 20.81 20.33
C SER A 53 -0.39 21.07 21.34
N ASP A 54 -0.15 21.90 22.35
CA ASP A 54 -1.15 22.26 23.37
C ASP A 54 -2.34 23.01 22.74
N GLU A 55 -2.07 23.96 21.85
CA GLU A 55 -3.11 24.66 21.09
C GLU A 55 -3.91 23.67 20.22
N PHE A 56 -3.20 22.72 19.59
CA PHE A 56 -3.81 21.71 18.75
C PHE A 56 -4.73 20.77 19.55
N ASP A 57 -4.29 20.31 20.71
CA ASP A 57 -5.06 19.44 21.63
C ASP A 57 -6.39 20.06 22.04
N SER A 58 -6.41 21.37 22.24
CA SER A 58 -7.61 22.09 22.67
C SER A 58 -8.64 22.31 21.54
N ALA A 59 -8.19 22.37 20.29
CA ALA A 59 -8.98 22.90 19.18
C ALA A 59 -9.25 21.91 18.03
N TYR A 60 -8.55 20.78 17.96
CA TYR A 60 -8.61 19.86 16.82
C TYR A 60 -8.78 18.40 17.23
N ASP A 61 -9.57 17.64 16.44
CA ASP A 61 -9.58 16.17 16.53
C ASP A 61 -8.42 15.58 15.72
N TYR A 62 -7.56 14.81 16.40
CA TYR A 62 -6.41 14.14 15.80
C TYR A 62 -6.77 13.27 14.60
N ARG A 63 -7.87 12.52 14.66
CA ARG A 63 -8.23 11.58 13.59
C ARG A 63 -8.62 12.32 12.32
N ASP A 64 -9.33 13.43 12.45
CA ASP A 64 -9.71 14.27 11.31
C ASP A 64 -8.49 14.95 10.68
N TYR A 65 -7.60 15.50 11.50
CA TYR A 65 -6.32 16.04 11.04
C TYR A 65 -5.46 14.99 10.35
N GLU A 66 -5.25 13.83 10.99
CA GLU A 66 -4.42 12.76 10.45
C GLU A 66 -4.99 12.24 9.13
N LYS A 67 -6.31 12.11 9.03
CA LYS A 67 -7.00 11.71 7.80
C LYS A 67 -6.82 12.77 6.72
N LYS A 68 -6.91 14.06 7.06
CA LYS A 68 -6.68 15.18 6.15
C LYS A 68 -5.25 15.18 5.62
N ILE A 69 -4.25 15.14 6.49
CA ILE A 69 -2.84 15.14 6.07
C ILE A 69 -2.47 13.86 5.33
N ALA A 70 -2.96 12.70 5.77
CA ALA A 70 -2.73 11.44 5.04
C ALA A 70 -3.31 11.47 3.62
N ARG A 71 -4.46 12.15 3.41
CA ARG A 71 -5.02 12.37 2.08
C ARG A 71 -4.10 13.25 1.24
N LEU A 72 -3.63 14.37 1.79
CA LEU A 72 -2.68 15.28 1.11
C LEU A 72 -1.39 14.56 0.72
N ILE A 73 -0.75 13.83 1.66
CA ILE A 73 0.48 13.06 1.39
C ILE A 73 0.26 12.06 0.24
N ARG A 74 -0.87 11.37 0.26
CA ARG A 74 -1.22 10.39 -0.78
C ARG A 74 -1.41 11.05 -2.14
N ASN A 75 -2.09 12.19 -2.20
CA ASN A 75 -2.35 12.92 -3.45
C ASN A 75 -1.06 13.55 -3.99
N ALA A 76 -0.25 14.18 -3.13
CA ALA A 76 1.09 14.66 -3.46
C ALA A 76 1.93 13.54 -4.08
N GLY A 77 1.97 12.37 -3.43
CA GLY A 77 2.68 11.21 -3.96
C GLY A 77 2.17 10.75 -5.33
N LYS A 78 0.85 10.77 -5.58
CA LYS A 78 0.28 10.44 -6.89
C LYS A 78 0.66 11.46 -7.96
N HIS A 79 0.56 12.74 -7.65
CA HIS A 79 0.88 13.82 -8.59
C HIS A 79 2.37 13.85 -8.94
N ILE A 80 3.24 13.73 -7.93
CA ILE A 80 4.70 13.62 -8.12
C ILE A 80 5.03 12.40 -8.98
N ARG A 81 4.43 11.24 -8.67
CA ARG A 81 4.63 9.99 -9.44
C ARG A 81 4.24 10.13 -10.91
N LYS A 82 3.14 10.84 -11.19
CA LYS A 82 2.63 11.10 -12.54
C LYS A 82 3.52 12.08 -13.30
N LYS A 83 4.09 13.07 -12.62
CA LYS A 83 4.95 14.09 -13.24
C LYS A 83 6.34 13.55 -13.59
N SER A 84 6.99 12.84 -12.67
CA SER A 84 8.38 12.42 -12.83
C SER A 84 8.67 11.13 -12.06
N SER A 85 9.46 10.24 -12.68
CA SER A 85 9.96 9.06 -11.97
C SER A 85 10.95 9.45 -10.88
N ALA A 86 11.90 10.31 -11.23
CA ALA A 86 12.97 10.79 -10.36
C ALA A 86 12.43 11.55 -9.14
N ASP A 87 11.43 12.42 -9.30
CA ASP A 87 10.90 13.24 -8.20
C ASP A 87 10.24 12.37 -7.13
N TYR A 88 9.61 11.27 -7.53
CA TYR A 88 9.02 10.31 -6.60
C TYR A 88 10.08 9.48 -5.90
N ASP A 89 11.19 9.17 -6.58
CA ASP A 89 12.31 8.48 -5.96
C ASP A 89 13.01 9.40 -4.95
N LEU A 90 13.07 10.71 -5.21
CA LEU A 90 13.48 11.72 -4.23
C LEU A 90 12.53 11.76 -3.03
N LEU A 91 11.21 11.76 -3.25
CA LEU A 91 10.20 11.65 -2.19
C LEU A 91 10.45 10.41 -1.31
N TRP A 92 10.72 9.26 -1.93
CA TRP A 92 11.02 8.04 -1.19
C TRP A 92 12.34 8.08 -0.44
N GLN A 93 13.35 8.77 -0.95
CA GLN A 93 14.62 8.96 -0.25
C GLN A 93 14.46 9.83 1.00
N ALA A 94 13.64 10.90 0.92
CA ALA A 94 13.25 11.69 2.08
C ALA A 94 12.50 10.84 3.11
N ILE A 95 11.47 10.08 2.69
CA ILE A 95 10.72 9.19 3.60
C ILE A 95 11.65 8.20 4.29
N ARG A 96 12.58 7.58 3.55
CA ARG A 96 13.54 6.63 4.14
C ARG A 96 14.46 7.29 5.16
N ARG A 97 14.90 8.53 4.90
CA ARG A 97 15.76 9.27 5.84
C ARG A 97 15.00 9.64 7.10
N LEU A 98 13.76 10.09 6.95
CA LEU A 98 12.89 10.49 8.05
C LEU A 98 12.53 9.30 8.94
N ARG A 99 12.44 8.09 8.37
CA ARG A 99 12.10 6.87 9.11
C ARG A 99 13.19 6.37 10.07
N THR A 100 14.36 7.01 10.08
CA THR A 100 15.45 6.71 11.03
C THR A 100 15.19 7.32 12.41
N GLU A 101 14.33 8.33 12.50
CA GLU A 101 14.02 9.08 13.73
C GLU A 101 12.50 9.03 14.02
N ASP A 102 12.11 9.18 15.30
CA ASP A 102 10.70 9.14 15.71
C ASP A 102 10.02 10.49 15.50
N HIS A 103 9.56 10.67 14.26
CA HIS A 103 8.79 11.84 13.84
C HIS A 103 7.32 11.49 13.66
N TYR A 104 6.41 12.36 14.11
CA TYR A 104 4.97 12.17 13.93
C TYR A 104 4.57 12.09 12.45
N LEU A 105 5.31 12.80 11.59
CA LEU A 105 5.16 12.72 10.14
C LEU A 105 5.31 11.28 9.58
N ASN A 106 6.09 10.39 10.22
CA ASN A 106 6.16 8.97 9.83
C ASN A 106 4.83 8.24 10.05
N VAL A 107 4.06 8.60 11.09
CA VAL A 107 2.71 8.07 11.35
C VAL A 107 1.77 8.50 10.22
N LEU A 108 1.81 9.78 9.84
CA LEU A 108 0.98 10.34 8.76
C LEU A 108 1.31 9.70 7.40
N ILE A 109 2.59 9.51 7.09
CA ILE A 109 3.04 8.84 5.86
C ILE A 109 2.57 7.39 5.81
N ARG A 110 2.64 6.66 6.94
CA ARG A 110 2.14 5.29 7.04
C ARG A 110 0.63 5.23 6.83
N LYS A 111 -0.15 6.16 7.41
CA LYS A 111 -1.60 6.26 7.18
C LYS A 111 -1.95 6.62 5.73
N ALA A 112 -1.09 7.39 5.04
CA ALA A 112 -1.27 7.72 3.63
C ALA A 112 -1.15 6.50 2.70
N GLY A 113 -0.47 5.44 3.15
CA GLY A 113 -0.35 4.18 2.40
C GLY A 113 0.51 4.31 1.14
N LEU A 114 1.50 5.21 1.13
CA LEU A 114 2.45 5.32 0.03
C LEU A 114 3.24 4.01 -0.11
N ARG A 115 3.34 3.49 -1.35
CA ARG A 115 4.13 2.29 -1.66
C ARG A 115 5.39 2.60 -2.47
N PRO A 116 6.56 2.01 -2.14
CA PRO A 116 7.77 2.24 -2.89
C PRO A 116 7.61 1.83 -4.35
N ARG A 117 8.24 2.61 -5.24
CA ARG A 117 8.36 2.24 -6.65
C ARG A 117 9.10 0.90 -6.73
N GLY A 118 8.56 -0.04 -7.52
CA GLY A 118 9.14 -1.37 -7.70
C GLY A 118 8.70 -2.44 -6.71
N ASP A 119 8.06 -2.09 -5.58
CA ASP A 119 7.56 -3.10 -4.64
C ASP A 119 6.47 -3.98 -5.28
N LEU A 120 5.61 -3.34 -6.08
CA LEU A 120 4.61 -4.04 -6.88
C LEU A 120 5.25 -4.94 -7.93
N LEU A 121 6.29 -4.46 -8.65
CA LEU A 121 7.03 -5.26 -9.63
C LEU A 121 7.76 -6.43 -8.97
N ARG A 122 8.30 -6.24 -7.77
CA ARG A 122 8.97 -7.29 -6.99
C ARG A 122 7.97 -8.36 -6.55
N LEU A 123 6.77 -7.95 -6.12
CA LEU A 123 5.65 -8.84 -5.86
C LEU A 123 5.22 -9.61 -7.12
N TRP A 124 5.14 -8.94 -8.27
CA TRP A 124 4.86 -9.58 -9.56
C TRP A 124 5.94 -10.59 -9.95
N CYS A 125 7.22 -10.21 -9.92
CA CYS A 125 8.33 -11.11 -10.23
C CYS A 125 8.35 -12.32 -9.30
N ALA A 126 8.10 -12.12 -7.99
CA ALA A 126 8.01 -13.22 -7.03
C ALA A 126 6.83 -14.15 -7.36
N GLY A 127 5.65 -13.59 -7.65
CA GLY A 127 4.48 -14.36 -8.06
C GLY A 127 4.72 -15.16 -9.34
N THR A 128 5.27 -14.52 -10.38
CA THR A 128 5.60 -15.17 -11.66
C THR A 128 6.66 -16.25 -11.51
N ALA A 129 7.69 -16.02 -10.69
CA ALA A 129 8.73 -17.02 -10.43
C ALA A 129 8.16 -18.28 -9.79
N VAL A 130 7.25 -18.14 -8.81
CA VAL A 130 6.56 -19.28 -8.19
C VAL A 130 5.74 -20.05 -9.22
N VAL A 131 4.99 -19.36 -10.09
CA VAL A 131 4.21 -20.00 -11.16
C VAL A 131 5.10 -20.77 -12.13
N LEU A 132 6.23 -20.19 -12.55
CA LEU A 132 7.18 -20.87 -13.43
C LEU A 132 7.77 -22.13 -12.80
N VAL A 133 8.03 -22.13 -11.50
CA VAL A 133 8.47 -23.33 -10.77
C VAL A 133 7.39 -24.42 -10.81
N PHE A 134 6.13 -24.08 -10.55
CA PHE A 134 5.04 -25.06 -10.64
C PHE A 134 4.84 -25.61 -12.05
N ILE A 135 4.93 -24.76 -13.08
CA ILE A 135 4.84 -25.19 -14.49
C ILE A 135 6.00 -26.12 -14.82
N ALA A 136 7.23 -25.78 -14.41
CA ALA A 136 8.40 -26.62 -14.63
C ALA A 136 8.27 -27.98 -13.94
N LEU A 137 7.74 -28.03 -12.70
CA LEU A 137 7.49 -29.28 -11.98
C LEU A 137 6.44 -30.16 -12.69
N ILE A 138 5.35 -29.56 -13.18
CA ILE A 138 4.33 -30.27 -13.97
C ILE A 138 4.93 -30.80 -15.28
N PHE A 139 5.69 -29.97 -15.98
CA PHE A 139 6.35 -30.35 -17.24
C PHE A 139 7.37 -31.48 -17.03
N LEU A 140 8.18 -31.43 -15.97
CA LEU A 140 9.09 -32.50 -15.57
C LEU A 140 8.32 -33.79 -15.26
N SER A 141 7.21 -33.70 -14.53
CA SER A 141 6.37 -34.86 -14.21
C SER A 141 5.85 -35.54 -15.48
N ILE A 142 5.36 -34.77 -16.46
CA ILE A 142 4.88 -35.30 -17.75
C ILE A 142 6.04 -35.87 -18.58
N LYS A 143 7.14 -35.13 -18.72
CA LYS A 143 8.26 -35.50 -19.60
C LYS A 143 9.02 -36.73 -19.13
N TYR A 144 9.20 -36.89 -17.82
CA TYR A 144 9.95 -38.01 -17.25
C TYR A 144 9.04 -39.16 -16.81
N GLY A 145 7.73 -39.11 -17.13
CA GLY A 145 6.78 -40.14 -16.73
C GLY A 145 6.76 -40.37 -15.23
N ILE A 146 7.04 -39.32 -14.45
CA ILE A 146 6.94 -39.39 -12.99
C ILE A 146 5.45 -39.44 -12.70
N GLU A 147 4.91 -40.63 -12.56
CA GLU A 147 3.56 -40.86 -12.08
C GLU A 147 3.52 -40.40 -10.63
N PRO A 148 2.93 -39.23 -10.31
CA PRO A 148 2.88 -38.77 -8.92
C PRO A 148 2.07 -39.74 -8.06
N GLY A 149 1.18 -40.54 -8.67
CA GLY A 149 0.43 -41.62 -8.01
C GLY A 149 1.29 -42.78 -7.47
N ARG A 150 2.56 -42.88 -7.90
CA ARG A 150 3.50 -43.92 -7.43
C ARG A 150 4.20 -43.54 -6.12
N TYR A 151 4.29 -42.24 -5.82
CA TYR A 151 4.95 -41.67 -4.63
C TYR A 151 3.99 -40.93 -3.69
N LEU A 152 2.86 -40.45 -4.20
CA LEU A 152 1.77 -39.83 -3.45
C LEU A 152 0.50 -40.68 -3.61
N PRO A 153 -0.25 -40.97 -2.53
CA PRO A 153 -1.54 -41.64 -2.64
C PRO A 153 -2.47 -40.85 -3.57
N SER A 154 -3.42 -41.50 -4.28
CA SER A 154 -4.25 -40.83 -5.31
C SER A 154 -4.98 -39.57 -4.80
N ARG A 155 -5.30 -39.54 -3.49
CA ARG A 155 -5.81 -38.36 -2.78
C ARG A 155 -4.85 -37.17 -2.84
N GLY A 156 -3.55 -37.39 -2.76
CA GLY A 156 -2.48 -36.38 -2.85
C GLY A 156 -2.39 -35.73 -4.22
N VAL A 157 -2.58 -36.49 -5.31
CA VAL A 157 -2.58 -35.95 -6.68
C VAL A 157 -3.79 -35.04 -6.91
N VAL A 158 -4.98 -35.50 -6.51
CA VAL A 158 -6.21 -34.69 -6.56
C VAL A 158 -6.07 -33.43 -5.69
N THR A 159 -5.48 -33.57 -4.50
CA THR A 159 -5.19 -32.44 -3.61
C THR A 159 -4.26 -31.44 -4.27
N LEU A 160 -3.22 -31.88 -4.99
CA LEU A 160 -2.28 -31.03 -5.73
C LEU A 160 -2.98 -30.20 -6.81
N TYR A 161 -3.87 -30.83 -7.60
CA TYR A 161 -4.65 -30.13 -8.61
C TYR A 161 -5.65 -29.13 -8.01
N ILE A 162 -6.27 -29.47 -6.88
CA ILE A 162 -7.15 -28.56 -6.13
C ILE A 162 -6.35 -27.35 -5.62
N TRP A 163 -5.18 -27.56 -5.03
CA TRP A 163 -4.34 -26.45 -4.57
C TRP A 163 -3.83 -25.60 -5.72
N ALA A 164 -3.41 -26.20 -6.85
CA ALA A 164 -2.98 -25.45 -8.03
C ALA A 164 -4.10 -24.58 -8.60
N THR A 165 -5.32 -25.10 -8.70
CA THR A 165 -6.49 -24.34 -9.17
C THR A 165 -6.88 -23.22 -8.20
N LEU A 166 -6.85 -23.47 -6.89
CA LEU A 166 -7.05 -22.42 -5.87
C LEU A 166 -5.98 -21.33 -5.96
N PHE A 167 -4.72 -21.70 -6.19
CA PHE A 167 -3.61 -20.76 -6.30
C PHE A 167 -3.72 -19.89 -7.56
N ILE A 168 -4.07 -20.49 -8.70
CA ILE A 168 -4.37 -19.76 -9.95
C ILE A 168 -5.55 -18.81 -9.75
N GLY A 169 -6.61 -19.27 -9.08
CA GLY A 169 -7.78 -18.45 -8.74
C GLY A 169 -7.42 -17.25 -7.85
N ALA A 170 -6.54 -17.45 -6.85
CA ALA A 170 -6.06 -16.38 -5.98
C ALA A 170 -5.24 -15.33 -6.75
N ILE A 171 -4.40 -15.75 -7.71
CA ILE A 171 -3.65 -14.84 -8.57
C ILE A 171 -4.57 -14.06 -9.51
N LEU A 172 -5.55 -14.72 -10.13
CA LEU A 172 -6.55 -14.08 -10.99
C LEU A 172 -7.39 -13.05 -10.21
N TYR A 173 -7.81 -13.39 -8.99
CA TYR A 173 -8.50 -12.45 -8.10
C TYR A 173 -7.65 -11.21 -7.82
N GLN A 174 -6.37 -11.39 -7.53
CA GLN A 174 -5.45 -10.28 -7.29
C GLN A 174 -5.20 -9.43 -8.54
N PHE A 175 -5.17 -10.06 -9.72
CA PHE A 175 -5.10 -9.39 -11.02
C PHE A 175 -6.34 -8.53 -11.29
N PHE A 176 -7.54 -9.08 -11.10
CA PHE A 176 -8.80 -8.36 -11.27
C PHE A 176 -8.94 -7.20 -10.27
N ARG A 177 -8.60 -7.43 -8.99
CA ARG A 177 -8.66 -6.41 -7.93
C ARG A 177 -7.80 -5.18 -8.24
N LEU A 178 -6.70 -5.35 -8.96
CA LEU A 178 -5.80 -4.27 -9.36
C LEU A 178 -6.21 -3.57 -10.65
N LEU A 179 -6.79 -4.27 -11.63
CA LEU A 179 -7.24 -3.70 -12.90
C LEU A 179 -8.52 -2.87 -12.78
N LEU A 180 -9.49 -3.34 -11.99
CA LEU A 180 -10.82 -2.72 -11.87
C LEU A 180 -10.98 -1.89 -10.59
N GLY A 181 -9.97 -1.89 -9.71
CA GLY A 181 -10.02 -1.26 -8.40
C GLY A 181 -10.67 -2.16 -7.35
N ALA A 182 -10.13 -2.13 -6.12
CA ALA A 182 -10.49 -3.06 -5.04
C ALA A 182 -11.98 -3.03 -4.70
N THR A 183 -12.62 -1.86 -4.77
CA THR A 183 -14.04 -1.68 -4.45
C THR A 183 -14.94 -2.35 -5.49
N THR A 184 -14.61 -2.25 -6.77
CA THR A 184 -15.43 -2.79 -7.86
C THR A 184 -15.46 -4.32 -7.86
N VAL A 185 -14.32 -4.95 -7.54
CA VAL A 185 -14.22 -6.42 -7.53
C VAL A 185 -14.86 -7.02 -6.29
N ASP A 186 -14.67 -6.40 -5.12
CA ASP A 186 -15.30 -6.83 -3.88
C ASP A 186 -16.84 -6.72 -4.00
N ASP A 187 -17.35 -5.61 -4.56
CA ASP A 187 -18.78 -5.41 -4.79
C ASP A 187 -19.36 -6.41 -5.81
N TRP A 188 -18.61 -6.73 -6.87
CA TRP A 188 -19.05 -7.69 -7.89
C TRP A 188 -19.14 -9.12 -7.35
N ILE A 189 -18.17 -9.55 -6.54
CA ILE A 189 -18.19 -10.86 -5.87
C ILE A 189 -19.34 -10.95 -4.87
N PHE A 190 -19.52 -9.93 -4.02
CA PHE A 190 -20.66 -9.87 -3.10
C PHE A 190 -22.00 -9.90 -3.86
N GLY A 191 -22.08 -9.22 -5.00
CA GLY A 191 -23.23 -9.23 -5.90
C GLY A 191 -23.53 -10.63 -6.44
N MET A 192 -22.51 -11.36 -6.91
CA MET A 192 -22.66 -12.74 -7.40
C MET A 192 -23.08 -13.72 -6.30
N VAL A 193 -22.46 -13.65 -5.12
CA VAL A 193 -22.83 -14.50 -3.97
C VAL A 193 -24.30 -14.26 -3.57
N LYS A 194 -24.74 -13.00 -3.55
CA LYS A 194 -26.14 -12.65 -3.23
C LYS A 194 -27.13 -13.12 -4.30
N LYS A 195 -26.71 -13.17 -5.58
CA LYS A 195 -27.52 -13.69 -6.68
C LYS A 195 -27.63 -15.21 -6.63
N TRP A 196 -26.53 -15.89 -6.30
CA TRP A 196 -26.48 -17.34 -6.12
C TRP A 196 -27.33 -17.82 -4.93
N ASN A 197 -27.25 -17.13 -3.79
CA ASN A 197 -28.08 -17.44 -2.62
C ASN A 197 -29.58 -17.28 -2.89
N ARG A 198 -29.97 -16.29 -3.71
CA ARG A 198 -31.37 -16.10 -4.13
C ARG A 198 -31.87 -17.19 -5.08
N LEU A 199 -31.02 -17.66 -6.00
CA LEU A 199 -31.34 -18.78 -6.89
C LEU A 199 -31.47 -20.09 -6.10
N ARG A 200 -30.58 -20.33 -5.13
CA ARG A 200 -30.63 -21.51 -4.27
C ARG A 200 -31.87 -21.52 -3.36
N ALA A 201 -32.32 -20.36 -2.88
CA ALA A 201 -33.54 -20.25 -2.09
C ALA A 201 -34.80 -20.58 -2.91
N ARG A 202 -34.85 -20.22 -4.20
CA ARG A 202 -35.96 -20.54 -5.12
C ARG A 202 -36.02 -22.00 -5.57
N LEU A 203 -34.90 -22.72 -5.54
CA LEU A 203 -34.83 -24.15 -5.84
C LEU A 203 -35.16 -25.04 -4.63
N ARG A 204 -35.34 -24.44 -3.43
CA ARG A 204 -35.72 -25.12 -2.19
C ARG A 204 -37.17 -24.86 -1.75
N SER A 205 -37.90 -24.01 -2.48
CA SER A 205 -39.35 -23.78 -2.35
C SER A 205 -40.09 -24.51 -3.45
#